data_AF-A0AAX3LE65-F1
#
_entry.id   AF-A0AAX3LE65-F1
#
_cell.length_a   1.000
_cell.length_b   1.000
_cell.length_c   1.000
_cell.angle_alpha   90.00
_cell.angle_beta   90.00
_cell.angle_gamma   90.00
#
_symmetry.space_group_name_H-M   'P 1'
#
loop_
_entity.id
_entity.type
_entity.pdbx_description
1 polymer ?
#
loop_
_entity_poly.entity_id
_entity_poly.type
_entity_poly.pdbx_seq_one_letter_code
_entity_poly.pdbx_strand_id
1 'polypeptide(L)' 'MPIQERQDIQGVNVKAEQLNALMQTIHAHHEKFDRHQLDGLLGLAYDLASLIYSWTEKEETIVLANEDTQREIK' A
#
# COMPACT_ATOMS: atom_id res chain seq x y z
N MET A 1 -1.95 -17.34 -22.12
CA MET A 1 -3.08 -16.42 -21.78
C MET A 1 -2.82 -15.05 -22.40
N PRO A 2 -3.76 -14.11 -22.52
CA PRO A 2 -3.41 -12.73 -22.91
C PRO A 2 -2.65 -12.01 -21.79
N ILE A 3 -1.75 -11.08 -22.15
CA ILE A 3 -1.07 -10.19 -21.19
C ILE A 3 -2.14 -9.35 -20.47
N GLN A 4 -2.11 -9.36 -19.13
CA GLN A 4 -3.00 -8.63 -18.24
C GLN A 4 -2.54 -7.17 -18.06
N GLU A 5 -3.51 -6.27 -17.85
CA GLU A 5 -3.26 -4.87 -17.55
C GLU A 5 -2.70 -4.70 -16.12
N ARG A 6 -1.68 -3.83 -15.98
CA ARG A 6 -1.04 -3.50 -14.69
C ARG A 6 -1.96 -2.60 -13.86
N GLN A 7 -1.88 -2.66 -12.53
CA GLN A 7 -2.66 -1.74 -11.70
C GLN A 7 -2.13 -0.31 -11.78
N ASP A 8 -3.03 0.67 -11.58
CA ASP A 8 -2.64 2.08 -11.47
C ASP A 8 -1.80 2.31 -10.21
N ILE A 9 -0.58 2.80 -10.40
CA ILE A 9 0.37 3.11 -9.33
C ILE A 9 0.04 4.41 -8.60
N GLN A 10 -0.70 5.33 -9.23
CA GLN A 10 -0.98 6.64 -8.62
C GLN A 10 -1.79 6.48 -7.34
N GLY A 11 -2.78 5.58 -7.33
CA GLY A 11 -3.61 5.28 -6.16
C GLY A 11 -2.81 4.76 -4.96
N VAL A 12 -1.81 3.89 -5.18
CA VAL A 12 -0.98 3.36 -4.08
C VAL A 12 0.05 4.38 -3.60
N ASN A 13 0.59 5.21 -4.49
CA ASN A 13 1.53 6.28 -4.13
C ASN A 13 0.87 7.32 -3.20
N VAL A 14 -0.35 7.76 -3.51
CA VAL A 14 -1.10 8.69 -2.65
C VAL A 14 -1.31 8.10 -1.25
N LYS A 15 -1.62 6.80 -1.15
CA LYS A 15 -1.77 6.13 0.16
C LYS A 15 -0.44 6.03 0.91
N ALA A 16 0.65 5.75 0.21
CA ALA A 16 1.99 5.72 0.82
C ALA A 16 2.40 7.11 1.35
N GLU A 17 2.11 8.17 0.62
CA GLU A 17 2.32 9.56 1.09
C GLU A 17 1.48 9.89 2.33
N GLN A 18 0.20 9.51 2.32
CA GLN A 18 -0.69 9.67 3.48
C GLN A 18 -0.16 8.92 4.71
N LEU A 19 0.28 7.68 4.53
CA LEU A 19 0.87 6.87 5.60
C LEU A 19 2.14 7.53 6.14
N ASN A 20 3.03 8.00 5.26
CA ASN A 20 4.25 8.70 5.66
C ASN A 20 3.93 9.96 6.49
N ALA A 21 3.00 10.80 6.03
CA ALA A 21 2.59 12.00 6.75
C ALA A 21 1.97 11.69 8.13
N LEU A 22 1.14 10.64 8.20
CA LEU A 22 0.55 10.18 9.45
C LEU A 22 1.62 9.68 10.43
N MET A 23 2.56 8.86 9.97
CA MET A 23 3.65 8.35 10.81
C MET A 23 4.55 9.48 11.32
N GLN A 24 4.85 10.48 10.50
CA GLN A 24 5.59 11.67 10.93
C GLN A 24 4.83 12.45 12.01
N THR A 25 3.51 12.60 11.85
CA THR A 25 2.65 13.30 12.83
C THR A 25 2.63 12.56 14.17
N ILE A 26 2.46 11.24 14.15
CA ILE A 26 2.50 10.39 15.34
C ILE A 26 3.88 10.55 16.00
N HIS A 27 4.97 10.40 15.24
CA HIS A 27 6.32 10.50 15.78
C HIS A 27 6.58 11.86 16.45
N ALA A 28 6.24 12.97 15.79
CA ALA A 28 6.49 14.32 16.28
C ALA A 28 5.61 14.73 17.48
N HIS A 29 4.43 14.12 17.65
CA HIS A 29 3.42 14.60 18.59
C HIS A 29 2.83 13.51 19.49
N HIS A 30 3.40 12.31 19.53
CA HIS A 30 2.85 11.19 20.32
C HIS A 30 2.60 11.52 21.79
N GLU A 31 3.46 12.33 22.43
CA GLU A 31 3.30 12.75 23.83
C GLU A 31 2.08 13.67 24.07
N LYS A 32 1.55 14.29 23.01
CA LYS A 32 0.40 15.20 23.08
C LYS A 32 -0.94 14.48 22.89
N PHE A 33 -0.90 13.21 22.51
CA PHE A 33 -2.09 12.41 22.27
C PHE A 33 -2.36 11.53 23.48
N ASP A 34 -3.63 11.42 23.88
CA ASP A 34 -4.02 10.40 24.83
C ASP A 34 -3.99 9.01 24.18
N ARG A 35 -4.12 7.97 25.01
CA ARG A 35 -4.06 6.59 24.55
C ARG A 35 -5.11 6.27 23.47
N HIS A 36 -6.34 6.75 23.62
CA HIS A 36 -7.40 6.47 22.66
C HIS A 36 -7.17 7.19 21.33
N GLN A 37 -6.61 8.41 21.37
CA GLN A 37 -6.18 9.14 20.18
C GLN A 37 -5.05 8.42 19.46
N LEU A 38 -4.04 7.94 20.19
CA LEU A 38 -2.94 7.14 19.61
C LEU A 38 -3.44 5.83 19.01
N ASP A 39 -4.30 5.10 19.70
CA ASP A 39 -4.89 3.86 19.21
C ASP A 39 -5.66 4.11 17.89
N GLY A 40 -6.39 5.23 17.81
CA GLY A 40 -7.08 5.64 16.58
C GLY A 40 -6.12 5.99 15.43
N LEU A 41 -5.07 6.77 15.70
CA LEU A 41 -4.07 7.13 14.69
C LEU A 41 -3.28 5.92 14.18
N LEU A 42 -2.93 4.99 15.08
CA LEU A 42 -2.29 3.73 14.71
C LEU A 42 -3.23 2.83 13.90
N GLY A 43 -4.52 2.78 14.25
CA GLY A 43 -5.53 2.10 13.44
C GLY A 43 -5.57 2.61 12.00
N LEU A 44 -5.60 3.93 11.81
CA LEU A 44 -5.54 4.53 10.47
C LEU A 44 -4.25 4.19 9.71
N ALA A 45 -3.11 4.12 10.42
CA ALA A 45 -1.85 3.71 9.82
C ALA A 45 -1.89 2.25 9.36
N TYR A 46 -2.49 1.34 10.15
CA TYR A 46 -2.69 -0.05 9.76
C TYR A 46 -3.62 -0.18 8.54
N ASP A 47 -4.71 0.59 8.48
CA ASP A 47 -5.62 0.56 7.35
C ASP A 47 -4.91 1.00 6.05
N LEU A 48 -4.12 2.08 6.11
CA LEU A 48 -3.33 2.54 4.96
C LEU A 48 -2.28 1.51 4.53
N ALA A 49 -1.56 0.92 5.49
CA ALA A 49 -0.58 -0.12 5.22
C ALA A 49 -1.22 -1.36 4.59
N SER A 50 -2.39 -1.79 5.06
CA SER A 50 -3.14 -2.92 4.50
C SER A 50 -3.58 -2.67 3.07
N LEU A 51 -4.05 -1.46 2.75
CA LEU A 51 -4.43 -1.09 1.38
C LEU A 51 -3.23 -1.09 0.43
N ILE A 52 -2.07 -0.60 0.87
CA ILE A 52 -0.82 -0.64 0.08
C ILE A 52 -0.40 -2.10 -0.13
N TYR A 53 -0.40 -2.91 0.91
CA TYR A 53 -0.04 -4.32 0.84
C TYR A 53 -0.93 -5.10 -0.13
N SER A 54 -2.25 -4.94 -0.02
CA SER A 54 -3.21 -5.61 -0.91
C SER A 54 -3.03 -5.19 -2.39
N TRP A 55 -2.68 -3.93 -2.65
CA TRP A 55 -2.34 -3.49 -4.01
C TRP A 55 -1.09 -4.20 -4.50
N THR A 56 -0.03 -4.27 -3.67
CA THR A 56 1.24 -4.93 -4.03
C THR A 56 1.07 -6.42 -4.35
N GLU A 57 0.31 -7.17 -3.55
CA GLU A 57 0.05 -8.60 -3.82
C GLU A 57 -0.67 -8.83 -5.14
N LYS A 58 -1.66 -7.99 -5.45
CA LYS A 58 -2.37 -8.06 -6.73
C LYS A 58 -1.45 -7.74 -7.90
N GLU A 59 -0.55 -6.77 -7.72
CA GLU A 59 0.36 -6.35 -8.77
C GLU A 59 1.39 -7.43 -9.06
N GLU A 60 1.93 -8.05 -8.02
CA GLU A 60 2.85 -9.18 -8.14
C GLU A 60 2.21 -10.33 -8.92
N THR A 61 0.95 -10.67 -8.62
CA THR A 61 0.21 -11.71 -9.33
C THR A 61 0.09 -11.42 -10.82
N ILE A 62 -0.24 -10.18 -11.19
CA ILE A 62 -0.34 -9.74 -12.60
C ILE A 62 1.01 -9.82 -13.29
N VAL A 63 2.07 -9.33 -12.64
CA VAL A 63 3.44 -9.34 -13.19
C VAL A 63 3.90 -10.76 -13.46
N LEU A 64 3.74 -11.68 -12.50
CA LEU A 64 4.14 -13.07 -12.66
C LEU A 64 3.37 -13.76 -13.80
N ALA A 65 2.06 -13.58 -13.88
CA ALA A 65 1.25 -14.15 -14.96
C ALA A 65 1.65 -13.62 -16.35
N ASN A 66 2.03 -12.35 -16.43
CA ASN A 66 2.51 -11.72 -17.65
C ASN A 66 3.91 -12.22 -18.05
N GLU A 67 4.81 -12.37 -17.09
CA GLU A 67 6.15 -12.93 -17.33
C GLU A 67 6.07 -14.37 -17.84
N ASP A 68 5.22 -15.21 -17.24
CA ASP A 68 5.03 -16.59 -17.69
C ASP A 68 4.42 -16.65 -19.10
N THR A 69 3.42 -15.82 -19.38
CA THR A 69 2.86 -15.68 -20.73
C THR A 69 3.92 -15.25 -21.74
N GLN A 70 4.80 -14.32 -21.39
CA GLN A 70 5.89 -13.88 -22.27
C GLN A 70 6.94 -14.97 -22.51
N ARG A 71 7.18 -15.86 -21.54
CA ARG A 71 8.08 -17.01 -21.71
C ARG A 71 7.49 -18.06 -22.64
N GLU A 72 6.19 -18.30 -22.59
CA GLU A 72 5.51 -19.25 -23.49
C GLU A 72 5.47 -18.79 -24.96
N ILE A 73 5.54 -17.48 -25.20
CA ILE A 73 5.55 -16.88 -26.54
C ILE A 73 6.95 -16.92 -27.18
N LYS A 74 8.02 -17.05 -26.38
CA LYS A 74 9.42 -17.12 -26.84
C LYS A 74 9.85 -18.54 -27.18
#